data_AF-A0A374V6I2-F1
#
_entry.id   AF-A0A374V6I2-F1
#
_cell.length_a   1.000
_cell.length_b   1.000
_cell.length_c   1.000
_cell.angle_alpha   90.00
_cell.angle_beta   90.00
_cell.angle_gamma   90.00
#
_symmetry.space_group_name_H-M   'P 1'
#
loop_
_entity.id
_entity.type
_entity.pdbx_description
1 polymer ?
#
loop_
_entity_poly.entity_id
_entity_poly.type
_entity_poly.pdbx_seq_one_letter_code
_entity_poly.pdbx_strand_id
1 'polypeptide(L)'
;MPMKKVCLRCGATFQCMHDNITQCHCTTVQLDLQQRMYLKENYLDCLCPRCLDEVKDAFYRSGKNPQYIKQKRNDKKSTDSQQG
;
A
#
# COMPACT_ATOMS: atom_id res chain seq x y z
N MET A 1 -17.09 1.66 14.44
CA MET A 1 -16.46 1.59 15.78
C MET A 1 -15.01 1.14 15.65
N PRO A 2 -14.08 1.59 16.51
CA PRO A 2 -12.70 1.11 16.47
C PRO A 2 -12.65 -0.41 16.73
N MET A 3 -12.08 -1.15 15.80
CA MET A 3 -11.86 -2.59 15.94
C MET A 3 -10.40 -2.85 16.30
N LYS A 4 -10.13 -3.68 17.29
CA LYS A 4 -8.75 -4.11 17.58
C LYS A 4 -8.34 -5.19 16.58
N LYS A 5 -7.29 -4.91 15.80
CA LYS A 5 -6.67 -5.86 14.86
C LYS A 5 -5.21 -6.10 15.24
N VAL A 6 -4.68 -7.24 14.81
CA VAL A 6 -3.27 -7.58 14.96
C VAL A 6 -2.56 -7.33 13.63
N CYS A 7 -1.46 -6.58 13.67
CA CYS A 7 -0.65 -6.30 12.50
C CYS A 7 0.06 -7.58 12.04
N LEU A 8 -0.17 -8.02 10.80
CA LEU A 8 0.47 -9.22 10.24
C LEU A 8 1.99 -9.07 10.03
N ARG A 9 2.52 -7.85 10.08
CA ARG A 9 3.96 -7.60 9.89
C ARG A 9 4.75 -7.63 11.20
N CYS A 10 4.22 -7.05 12.27
CA CYS A 10 4.95 -6.88 13.53
C CYS A 10 4.25 -7.50 14.76
N GLY A 11 3.05 -8.06 14.60
CA GLY A 11 2.26 -8.64 15.69
C GLY A 11 1.64 -7.61 16.66
N ALA A 12 1.84 -6.31 16.44
CA ALA A 12 1.27 -5.28 17.31
C ALA A 12 -0.26 -5.21 17.17
N THR A 13 -0.95 -5.06 18.30
CA THR A 13 -2.39 -4.75 18.30
C THR A 13 -2.58 -3.25 18.03
N PHE A 14 -3.48 -2.91 17.11
CA PHE A 14 -3.80 -1.52 16.78
C PHE A 14 -5.31 -1.35 16.59
N GLN A 15 -5.79 -0.10 16.69
CA GLN A 15 -7.17 0.23 16.40
C GLN A 15 -7.33 0.49 14.90
N CYS A 16 -8.19 -0.29 14.26
CA CYS A 16 -8.59 -0.12 12.88
C CYS A 16 -9.94 0.60 12.85
N MET A 17 -9.99 1.74 12.14
CA MET A 17 -11.21 2.51 11.89
C MET A 17 -11.74 2.22 10.49
N HIS A 18 -11.94 0.95 10.13
CA HIS A 18 -12.41 0.59 8.78
C HIS A 18 -13.77 1.25 8.45
N ASP A 19 -14.66 1.36 9.44
CA ASP A 19 -15.97 2.00 9.30
C ASP A 19 -15.88 3.52 9.06
N ASN A 20 -14.73 4.13 9.37
CA ASN A 20 -14.48 5.54 9.15
C ASN A 20 -13.20 5.72 8.34
N ILE A 21 -13.33 5.57 7.02
CA ILE A 21 -12.19 5.61 6.09
C ILE A 21 -11.37 6.89 6.20
N THR A 22 -11.95 8.03 6.60
CA THR A 22 -11.20 9.30 6.76
C THR A 22 -10.37 9.33 8.04
N GLN A 23 -10.70 8.51 9.03
CA GLN A 23 -9.94 8.31 10.28
C GLN A 23 -9.13 7.01 10.29
N CYS A 24 -9.18 6.24 9.20
CA CYS A 24 -8.43 5.00 9.09
C CYS A 24 -6.94 5.30 8.93
N HIS A 25 -6.10 4.55 9.64
CA HIS A 25 -4.65 4.74 9.52
C HIS A 25 -4.12 4.47 8.10
N CYS A 26 -4.84 3.67 7.31
CA CYS A 26 -4.55 3.44 5.89
C CYS A 26 -4.76 4.69 4.99
N THR A 27 -5.49 5.70 5.44
CA THR A 27 -5.65 6.98 4.73
C THR A 27 -4.80 8.10 5.32
N THR A 28 -4.46 8.04 6.61
CA THR A 28 -3.50 8.99 7.20
C THR A 28 -2.09 8.79 6.67
N VAL A 29 -1.68 7.56 6.40
CA VAL A 29 -0.42 7.29 5.72
C VAL A 29 -0.63 7.49 4.21
N GLN A 30 -0.02 8.53 3.65
CA GLN A 30 -0.09 8.83 2.22
C GLN A 30 0.71 7.81 1.41
N LEU A 31 0.06 6.68 1.10
CA LEU A 31 0.59 5.65 0.22
C LEU A 31 0.17 5.96 -1.22
N ASP A 32 1.11 5.81 -2.15
CA ASP A 32 0.81 5.85 -3.58
C ASP A 32 0.11 4.57 -4.07
N LEU A 33 -0.31 4.56 -5.34
CA LEU A 33 -1.00 3.41 -5.92
C LEU A 33 -0.16 2.13 -5.86
N GLN A 34 1.15 2.23 -6.08
CA GLN A 34 2.07 1.09 -6.16
C GLN A 34 2.28 0.45 -4.79
N GLN A 35 2.46 1.28 -3.76
CA GLN A 35 2.57 0.85 -2.38
C GLN A 35 1.26 0.20 -1.91
N ARG A 36 0.10 0.75 -2.28
CA ARG A 36 -1.22 0.16 -1.95
C ARG A 36 -1.43 -1.19 -2.63
N MET A 37 -1.05 -1.33 -3.90
CA MET A 37 -1.12 -2.60 -4.61
C MET A 37 -0.22 -3.65 -3.97
N TYR A 38 1.04 -3.28 -3.66
CA TYR A 38 1.96 -4.16 -2.94
C TYR A 38 1.38 -4.63 -1.62
N LEU A 39 0.79 -3.73 -0.83
CA LEU A 39 0.17 -4.10 0.44
C LEU A 39 -0.99 -5.09 0.24
N LYS A 40 -1.85 -4.86 -0.75
CA LYS A 40 -2.99 -5.73 -1.07
C LYS A 40 -2.56 -7.12 -1.54
N GLU A 41 -1.45 -7.22 -2.26
CA GLU A 41 -0.93 -8.49 -2.78
C GLU A 41 -0.13 -9.28 -1.72
N ASN A 42 0.50 -8.60 -0.76
CA ASN A 42 1.42 -9.23 0.21
C ASN A 42 0.81 -9.44 1.59
N TYR A 43 -0.27 -8.72 1.94
CA TYR A 43 -0.91 -8.81 3.25
C TYR A 43 -2.42 -9.00 3.12
N LEU A 44 -2.93 -10.04 3.75
CA LEU A 44 -4.36 -10.41 3.73
C LEU A 44 -5.22 -9.54 4.66
N ASP A 45 -4.61 -8.80 5.59
CA ASP A 45 -5.29 -7.93 6.54
C ASP A 45 -4.51 -6.62 6.75
N CYS A 46 -5.12 -5.67 7.45
CA CYS A 46 -4.60 -4.34 7.71
C CYS A 46 -3.28 -4.37 8.50
N LEU A 47 -2.35 -3.49 8.13
CA LEU A 47 -1.14 -3.23 8.89
C LEU A 47 -1.33 -2.03 9.84
N CYS A 48 -0.55 -2.00 10.90
CA CYS A 48 -0.52 -0.86 11.81
C CYS A 48 0.16 0.36 11.15
N PRO A 49 -0.07 1.58 11.65
CA PRO A 49 0.44 2.83 11.04
C PRO A 49 1.95 2.80 10.85
N ARG A 50 2.67 2.36 11.87
CA ARG A 50 4.13 2.23 11.84
C ARG A 50 4.62 1.34 10.71
N CYS A 51 3.97 0.19 10.49
CA CYS A 51 4.37 -0.72 9.41
C CYS A 51 4.01 -0.16 8.03
N LEU A 52 2.92 0.61 7.92
CA LEU A 52 2.58 1.30 6.68
C LEU A 52 3.64 2.38 6.34
N ASP A 53 4.08 3.17 7.32
CA ASP A 53 5.17 4.15 7.15
C ASP A 53 6.50 3.48 6.80
N GLU A 54 6.85 2.40 7.49
CA GLU A 54 8.06 1.63 7.16
C GLU A 54 7.99 1.05 5.74
N VAL A 55 6.83 0.59 5.29
CA VAL A 55 6.65 0.15 3.89
C VAL A 55 6.83 1.33 2.95
N LYS A 56 6.18 2.47 3.20
CA LYS A 56 6.31 3.68 2.39
C LYS A 56 7.78 4.09 2.22
N ASP A 57 8.53 4.14 3.31
CA ASP A 57 9.93 4.56 3.30
C ASP A 57 10.88 3.50 2.71
N ALA A 58 10.59 2.22 2.93
CA ALA A 58 11.42 1.13 2.43
C ALA A 58 11.14 0.75 0.97
N PHE A 59 9.93 1.00 0.45
CA PHE A 59 9.46 0.50 -0.84
C PHE A 59 10.40 0.90 -1.99
N TYR A 60 10.83 2.16 -2.02
CA TYR A 60 11.74 2.68 -3.05
C TYR A 60 13.22 2.52 -2.71
N ARG A 61 13.57 2.39 -1.42
CA ARG A 61 14.96 2.29 -0.97
C ARG A 61 15.53 0.87 -1.14
N SER A 62 14.69 -0.15 -1.10
CA SER A 62 15.16 -1.53 -0.88
C SER A 62 15.25 -2.40 -2.13
N GLY A 63 14.79 -1.96 -3.31
CA GLY A 63 14.69 -2.84 -4.49
C GLY A 63 13.83 -4.10 -4.28
N LYS A 64 13.05 -4.18 -3.19
CA LYS A 64 12.33 -5.37 -2.70
C LYS A 64 11.03 -5.66 -3.44
N ASN A 65 10.82 -5.12 -4.64
CA ASN A 65 9.62 -5.38 -5.42
C ASN A 65 9.95 -6.09 -6.75
N PRO A 66 9.78 -7.42 -6.84
CA PRO A 66 9.95 -8.18 -8.09
C PRO A 66 8.97 -7.77 -9.20
N GLN A 67 7.80 -7.20 -8.88
CA GLN A 67 6.82 -6.74 -9.87
C GLN A 67 7.11 -5.33 -10.41
N TYR A 68 7.92 -4.52 -9.73
CA TYR A 68 8.30 -3.17 -10.19
C TYR A 68 9.05 -3.20 -11.54
N ILE A 69 9.79 -4.27 -11.84
CA ILE A 69 10.52 -4.42 -13.11
C ILE A 69 9.58 -4.75 -14.29
N LYS A 70 8.35 -5.23 -14.03
CA LYS A 70 7.40 -5.58 -15.09
C LYS A 70 6.60 -4.39 -15.62
N GLN A 71 6.25 -3.40 -14.80
CA GLN A 71 5.42 -2.26 -15.24
C GLN A 71 6.17 -1.20 -16.04
N LYS A 72 7.48 -0.99 -15.81
CA LYS A 72 8.28 -0.10 -16.69
C LYS A 72 8.33 -0.54 -18.16
N ARG A 73 7.92 -1.77 -18.48
CA ARG A 73 7.79 -2.24 -19.87
C ARG A 73 6.40 -2.06 -20.48
N ASN A 74 5.36 -1.81 -19.69
CA ASN A 74 3.98 -1.70 -20.20
C ASN A 74 3.37 -0.29 -20.11
N ASP A 75 3.88 0.61 -19.26
CA ASP A 75 3.42 2.02 -19.25
C ASP A 75 3.95 2.86 -20.43
N LYS A 76 4.86 2.31 -21.26
CA LYS A 76 5.24 2.89 -22.57
C LYS A 76 4.43 2.30 -23.73
N LYS A 77 3.19 1.89 -23.49
CA LYS A 77 2.23 1.49 -24.53
C LYS A 77 0.80 1.97 -24.24
N SER A 78 0.65 3.22 -23.82
CA SER A 78 -0.65 3.90 -23.76
C SER A 78 -0.50 5.42 -23.88
N THR A 79 0.26 5.85 -24.89
CA THR A 79 0.09 7.18 -25.52
C THR A 79 0.35 7.02 -27.01
N ASP A 80 -0.49 6.25 -27.69
CA ASP A 80 -0.64 6.37 -29.13
C ASP A 80 -2.08 5.98 -29.49
N SER A 81 -2.67 6.80 -30.35
CA SER A 81 -4.00 6.69 -30.97
C SER A 81 -5.18 7.02 -30.02
N GLN A 82 -6.06 7.98 -30.29
CA GLN A 82 -6.65 8.42 -31.57
C GLN A 82 -6.99 9.92 -31.48
N GLN A 83 -6.44 10.80 -32.33
CA GLN A 83 -6.87 11.21 -33.68
C GLN A 83 -8.17 12.04 -33.74
N GLY A 84 -8.02 13.24 -34.32
CA GLY A 84 -9.04 14.18 -34.75
C GLY A 84 -8.37 15.36 -35.42
#